data_AF-A0A8T2YMT8-F1
#
_entry.id   AF-A0A8T2YMT8-F1
#
_cell.length_a   1.000
_cell.length_b   1.000
_cell.length_c   1.000
_cell.angle_alpha   90.00
_cell.angle_beta   90.00
_cell.angle_gamma   90.00
#
_symmetry.space_group_name_H-M   'P 1'
#
loop_
_entity.id
_entity.type
_entity.pdbx_description
1 polymer ?
#
loop_
_entity_poly.entity_id
_entity_poly.type
_entity_poly.pdbx_seq_one_letter_code
_entity_poly.pdbx_strand_id
1 'polypeptide(L)'
;MVTVNIGMLHYVIDHIYGAFMHRTKISPPFFSRGWGGSKLELLERMIKDLFPEVEGQNWPPTLIQPIWRTVWETRTTCLREGVFRTTCDEQLISALPPESHTARVAFLAPKCVPPQKTACVVHLAGTGDHTFDRRLRLGGPLLKQNIASMVLESPFYGRRRPMLQHGAKLLCVSDLLLLGRATIEETRSLLHWLDSEGGFGKMGVCGLSMGGVHAAMVGSLHPTPVATLPFLSPHSAVVAFCDGILRYGTAWEALREDLAVQKTVMTLEEVRQRMRNVLSLTDVTRFPIPKNPNAVIFVAATVSIIYLYHQMMLF
;
A
#
# COMPACT_ATOMS: atom_id res chain seq x y z
N MET A 1 -30.55 -7.03 30.70
CA MET A 1 -29.55 -7.74 29.88
C MET A 1 -28.69 -6.68 29.23
N VAL A 2 -27.49 -6.43 29.77
CA VAL A 2 -26.62 -5.35 29.30
C VAL A 2 -26.06 -5.77 27.94
N THR A 3 -26.56 -5.17 26.86
CA THR A 3 -25.93 -5.23 25.54
C THR A 3 -24.57 -4.54 25.67
N VAL A 4 -23.55 -5.31 26.02
CA VAL A 4 -22.15 -4.87 25.92
C VAL A 4 -21.95 -4.51 24.45
N ASN A 5 -21.67 -3.24 24.18
CA ASN A 5 -21.35 -2.79 22.83
C ASN A 5 -20.01 -3.42 22.45
N ILE A 6 -20.06 -4.61 21.84
CA ILE A 6 -18.91 -5.43 21.46
C ILE A 6 -17.90 -4.60 20.65
N GLY A 7 -18.38 -3.64 19.82
CA GLY A 7 -17.51 -2.70 19.10
C GLY A 7 -16.73 -1.76 20.01
N MET A 8 -17.33 -1.26 21.09
CA MET A 8 -16.66 -0.43 22.09
C MET A 8 -15.64 -1.22 22.90
N LEU A 9 -15.94 -2.49 23.22
CA LEU A 9 -15.00 -3.38 23.91
C LEU A 9 -13.78 -3.69 23.04
N HIS A 10 -13.98 -4.05 21.76
CA HIS A 10 -12.88 -4.25 20.81
C HIS A 10 -12.05 -2.98 20.60
N TYR A 11 -12.70 -1.81 20.48
CA TYR A 11 -12.02 -0.52 20.39
C TYR A 11 -11.12 -0.26 21.60
N VAL A 12 -11.63 -0.47 22.81
CA VAL A 12 -10.87 -0.27 24.05
C VAL A 12 -9.72 -1.27 24.13
N ILE A 13 -9.93 -2.53 23.76
CA ILE A 13 -8.86 -3.55 23.72
C ILE A 13 -7.79 -3.20 22.69
N ASP A 14 -8.15 -2.78 21.48
CA ASP A 14 -7.19 -2.38 20.45
C ASP A 14 -6.40 -1.12 20.85
N HIS A 15 -7.07 -0.17 21.52
CA HIS A 15 -6.41 1.01 22.07
C HIS A 15 -5.49 0.68 23.23
N ILE A 16 -5.92 -0.16 24.17
CA ILE A 16 -5.09 -0.59 25.29
C ILE A 16 -3.92 -1.43 24.77
N TYR A 17 -4.15 -2.38 23.87
CA TYR A 17 -3.10 -3.22 23.29
C TYR A 17 -2.11 -2.39 22.47
N GLY A 18 -2.59 -1.55 21.57
CA GLY A 18 -1.73 -0.69 20.76
C GLY A 18 -0.99 0.36 21.61
N ALA A 19 -1.66 0.97 22.58
CA ALA A 19 -1.00 1.88 23.52
C ALA A 19 0.00 1.14 24.40
N PHE A 20 -0.32 -0.04 24.93
CA PHE A 20 0.58 -0.83 25.77
C PHE A 20 1.80 -1.31 24.98
N MET A 21 1.61 -1.98 23.84
CA MET A 21 2.69 -2.48 22.99
C MET A 21 3.61 -1.38 22.47
N HIS A 22 3.08 -0.19 22.18
CA HIS A 22 3.89 0.93 21.70
C HIS A 22 4.49 1.79 22.81
N ARG A 23 3.80 2.00 23.93
CA ARG A 23 4.33 2.78 25.08
C ARG A 23 5.38 2.02 25.87
N THR A 24 5.32 0.69 25.90
CA THR A 24 6.31 -0.16 26.57
C THR A 24 7.62 -0.30 25.79
N LYS A 25 7.73 0.29 24.57
CA LYS A 25 8.92 0.24 23.70
C LYS A 25 9.43 -1.18 23.39
N ILE A 26 8.60 -2.21 23.54
CA ILE A 26 8.94 -3.61 23.25
C ILE A 26 9.31 -3.80 21.77
N SER A 27 8.78 -2.93 20.90
CA SER A 27 9.10 -2.86 19.47
C SER A 27 9.58 -1.45 19.12
N PRO A 28 10.56 -1.29 18.20
CA PRO A 28 10.97 0.04 17.75
C PRO A 28 9.79 0.80 17.12
N PRO A 29 9.72 2.13 17.32
CA PRO A 29 8.70 2.95 16.69
C PRO A 29 8.94 3.08 15.18
N PHE A 30 7.89 3.44 14.44
CA PHE A 30 8.00 3.95 13.08
C PHE A 30 8.74 5.29 13.08
N PHE A 31 9.46 5.54 11.99
CA PHE A 31 10.13 6.79 11.68
C PHE A 31 11.22 7.19 12.68
N SER A 32 11.87 6.19 13.28
CA SER A 32 12.95 6.39 14.27
C SER A 32 14.17 7.12 13.74
N ARG A 33 14.32 7.25 12.42
CA ARG A 33 15.39 8.01 11.74
C ARG A 33 14.88 9.31 11.10
N GLY A 34 13.70 9.79 11.49
CA GLY A 34 13.20 11.11 11.10
C GLY A 34 12.47 11.13 9.76
N TRP A 35 12.60 12.25 9.04
CA TRP A 35 11.84 12.53 7.81
C TRP A 35 12.48 11.89 6.57
N GLY A 36 13.81 11.74 6.59
CA GLY A 36 14.61 11.18 5.51
C GLY A 36 15.13 12.20 4.48
N GLY A 37 15.17 13.49 4.87
CA GLY A 37 15.92 14.54 4.17
C GLY A 37 15.60 14.67 2.68
N SER A 38 16.63 14.64 1.84
CA SER A 38 16.53 14.83 0.38
C SER A 38 15.58 13.85 -0.32
N LYS A 39 15.37 12.65 0.24
CA LYS A 39 14.39 11.70 -0.30
C LYS A 39 12.97 12.22 -0.15
N LEU A 40 12.66 12.86 0.98
CA LEU A 40 11.35 13.45 1.20
C LEU A 40 11.15 14.67 0.30
N GLU A 41 12.16 15.54 0.20
CA GLU A 41 12.13 16.72 -0.69
C GLU A 41 11.95 16.33 -2.16
N LEU A 42 12.56 15.23 -2.60
CA LEU A 42 12.32 14.66 -3.93
C LEU A 42 10.85 14.29 -4.11
N LEU A 43 10.28 13.52 -3.18
CA LEU A 43 8.88 13.07 -3.25
C LEU A 43 7.90 14.24 -3.23
N GLU A 44 8.12 15.23 -2.36
CA GLU A 44 7.28 16.42 -2.29
C GLU A 44 7.31 17.23 -3.60
N ARG A 45 8.47 17.31 -4.27
CA ARG A 45 8.59 17.94 -5.60
C ARG A 45 7.85 17.15 -6.67
N MET A 46 8.15 15.85 -6.80
CA MET A 46 7.50 14.98 -7.79
C MET A 46 5.98 14.99 -7.67
N ILE A 47 5.44 15.11 -6.46
CA ILE A 47 4.01 15.14 -6.23
C ILE A 47 3.38 16.50 -6.55
N LYS A 48 4.09 17.60 -6.28
CA LYS A 48 3.67 18.93 -6.76
C LYS A 48 3.59 18.99 -8.28
N ASP A 49 4.40 18.19 -8.98
CA ASP A 49 4.41 18.07 -10.45
C ASP A 49 3.34 17.09 -10.98
N LEU A 50 2.81 16.19 -10.14
CA LEU A 50 1.73 15.24 -10.47
C LEU A 50 0.31 15.81 -10.33
N PHE A 51 0.13 16.80 -9.45
CA PHE A 51 -1.16 17.43 -9.16
C PHE A 51 -1.49 18.77 -9.89
N PRO A 52 -0.67 19.37 -10.79
CA PRO A 52 -1.18 20.38 -11.70
C PRO A 52 -1.82 19.68 -12.91
N GLU A 53 -3.14 19.83 -13.04
CA GLU A 53 -3.93 19.46 -14.23
C GLU A 53 -3.95 17.96 -14.57
N VAL A 54 -4.82 17.24 -13.87
CA VAL A 54 -5.10 15.79 -13.97
C VAL A 54 -5.66 15.34 -15.34
N GLU A 55 -5.84 16.25 -16.29
CA GLU A 55 -6.16 15.94 -17.69
C GLU A 55 -4.87 15.64 -18.48
N GLY A 56 -4.32 14.42 -18.38
CA GLY A 56 -3.30 14.03 -19.37
C GLY A 56 -2.33 12.91 -19.04
N GLN A 57 -2.21 12.44 -17.79
CA GLN A 57 -1.28 11.34 -17.49
C GLN A 57 -1.90 9.96 -17.77
N ASN A 58 -2.42 9.79 -18.99
CA ASN A 58 -2.91 8.53 -19.53
C ASN A 58 -1.76 7.70 -20.16
N TRP A 59 -0.51 7.95 -19.74
CA TRP A 59 0.65 7.24 -20.26
C TRP A 59 0.56 5.75 -19.92
N PRO A 60 0.77 4.86 -20.91
CA PRO A 60 0.76 3.43 -20.65
C PRO A 60 1.85 3.11 -19.62
N PRO A 61 1.56 2.29 -18.59
CA PRO A 61 2.58 1.81 -17.66
C PRO A 61 3.72 1.13 -18.42
N THR A 62 4.92 1.19 -17.87
CA THR A 62 6.10 0.54 -18.48
C THR A 62 5.87 -0.97 -18.57
N LEU A 63 6.03 -1.53 -19.76
CA LEU A 63 5.97 -2.97 -19.95
C LEU A 63 7.15 -3.65 -19.23
N ILE A 64 6.85 -4.67 -18.43
CA ILE A 64 7.84 -5.45 -17.69
C ILE A 64 8.08 -6.80 -18.35
N GLN A 65 9.24 -7.39 -18.07
CA GLN A 65 9.58 -8.75 -18.48
C GLN A 65 9.96 -9.58 -17.24
N PRO A 66 8.97 -10.13 -16.51
CA PRO A 66 9.26 -10.91 -15.31
C PRO A 66 9.95 -12.23 -15.66
N ILE A 67 11.03 -12.53 -14.94
CA ILE A 67 11.71 -13.82 -15.02
C ILE A 67 11.04 -14.76 -14.04
N TRP A 68 10.43 -15.83 -14.55
CA TRP A 68 9.61 -16.75 -13.77
C TRP A 68 10.35 -18.02 -13.37
N ARG A 69 10.08 -18.50 -12.17
CA ARG A 69 10.41 -19.84 -11.67
C ARG A 69 9.15 -20.53 -11.20
N THR A 70 8.90 -21.75 -11.66
CA THR A 70 7.82 -22.59 -11.11
C THR A 70 8.20 -23.04 -9.71
N VAL A 71 7.33 -22.74 -8.74
CA VAL A 71 7.47 -23.17 -7.34
C VAL A 71 6.73 -24.47 -7.11
N TRP A 72 5.52 -24.56 -7.66
CA TRP A 72 4.65 -25.71 -7.50
C TRP A 72 3.67 -25.81 -8.68
N GLU A 73 3.32 -27.02 -9.08
CA GLU A 73 2.30 -27.24 -10.09
C GLU A 73 1.51 -28.53 -9.88
N THR A 74 0.31 -28.55 -10.44
CA THR A 74 -0.55 -29.73 -10.59
C THR A 74 -0.97 -29.86 -12.04
N ARG A 75 -1.91 -30.79 -12.31
CA ARG A 75 -2.55 -30.89 -13.62
C ARG A 75 -3.34 -29.62 -13.98
N THR A 76 -3.94 -28.94 -13.01
CA THR A 76 -4.90 -27.85 -13.23
C THR A 76 -4.41 -26.47 -12.79
N THR A 77 -3.35 -26.40 -11.97
CA THR A 77 -2.89 -25.15 -11.34
C THR A 77 -1.38 -25.03 -11.39
N CYS A 78 -0.87 -23.80 -11.48
CA CYS A 78 0.55 -23.49 -11.40
C CYS A 78 0.78 -22.31 -10.46
N LEU A 79 1.76 -22.43 -9.56
CA LEU A 79 2.32 -21.35 -8.77
C LEU A 79 3.74 -21.05 -9.27
N ARG A 80 3.94 -19.81 -9.73
CA ARG A 80 5.25 -19.30 -10.13
C ARG A 80 5.66 -18.14 -9.23
N GLU A 81 6.95 -17.97 -9.03
CA GLU A 81 7.53 -16.73 -8.51
C GLU A 81 8.30 -16.03 -9.61
N GLY A 82 8.09 -14.73 -9.72
CA GLY A 82 8.68 -13.86 -10.72
C GLY A 82 9.50 -12.75 -10.08
N VAL A 83 10.52 -12.29 -10.81
CA VAL A 83 11.28 -11.09 -10.47
C VAL A 83 11.41 -10.18 -11.70
N PHE A 84 11.38 -8.87 -11.47
CA PHE A 84 11.63 -7.86 -12.50
C PHE A 84 12.24 -6.60 -11.86
N ARG A 85 12.97 -5.79 -12.63
CA ARG A 85 13.44 -4.48 -12.15
C ARG A 85 12.24 -3.56 -11.94
N THR A 86 12.22 -2.82 -10.83
CA THR A 86 11.16 -1.83 -10.57
C THR A 86 11.02 -0.86 -11.75
N THR A 87 9.79 -0.46 -12.07
CA THR A 87 9.49 0.44 -13.20
C THR A 87 9.49 1.91 -12.82
N CYS A 88 9.93 2.24 -11.61
CA CYS A 88 10.06 3.61 -11.17
C CYS A 88 11.15 4.33 -11.97
N ASP A 89 11.07 5.66 -12.04
CA ASP A 89 12.13 6.47 -12.65
C ASP A 89 13.46 6.36 -11.87
N GLU A 90 14.57 6.69 -12.54
CA GLU A 90 15.91 6.55 -11.96
C GLU A 90 16.12 7.43 -10.71
N GLN A 91 15.44 8.57 -10.59
CA GLN A 91 15.53 9.40 -9.38
C GLN A 91 14.88 8.66 -8.19
N LEU A 92 13.71 8.05 -8.39
CA LEU A 92 13.06 7.25 -7.34
C LEU A 92 13.85 5.98 -7.02
N ILE A 93 14.40 5.30 -8.03
CA ILE A 93 15.28 4.13 -7.83
C ILE A 93 16.48 4.50 -6.95
N SER A 94 17.08 5.67 -7.16
CA SER A 94 18.20 6.15 -6.34
C SER A 94 17.80 6.42 -4.88
N ALA A 95 16.53 6.74 -4.63
CA ALA A 95 15.99 6.95 -3.29
C ALA A 95 15.57 5.64 -2.60
N LEU A 96 15.20 4.61 -3.37
CA LEU A 96 14.85 3.29 -2.87
C LEU A 96 16.06 2.55 -2.28
N PRO A 97 15.87 1.71 -1.26
CA PRO A 97 16.92 0.81 -0.80
C PRO A 97 17.27 -0.21 -1.92
N PRO A 98 18.54 -0.64 -2.04
CA PRO A 98 18.97 -1.58 -3.09
C PRO A 98 18.14 -2.87 -3.12
N GLU A 99 17.73 -3.37 -1.95
CA GLU A 99 16.89 -4.57 -1.81
C GLU A 99 15.52 -4.40 -2.49
N SER A 100 15.07 -3.17 -2.71
CA SER A 100 13.80 -2.85 -3.38
C SER A 100 13.94 -2.52 -4.86
N HIS A 101 15.15 -2.52 -5.44
CA HIS A 101 15.35 -2.30 -6.89
C HIS A 101 14.76 -3.43 -7.76
N THR A 102 14.64 -4.62 -7.18
CA THR A 102 14.04 -5.78 -7.83
C THR A 102 12.68 -6.07 -7.18
N ALA A 103 11.62 -5.94 -7.97
CA ALA A 103 10.28 -6.34 -7.59
C ALA A 103 10.17 -7.87 -7.57
N ARG A 104 9.36 -8.40 -6.64
CA ARG A 104 9.10 -9.84 -6.49
C ARG A 104 7.61 -10.09 -6.48
N VAL A 105 7.17 -11.09 -7.22
CA VAL A 105 5.76 -11.41 -7.39
C VAL A 105 5.54 -12.92 -7.34
N ALA A 106 4.48 -13.37 -6.67
CA ALA A 106 3.97 -14.73 -6.81
C ALA A 106 2.74 -14.75 -7.71
N PHE A 107 2.60 -15.77 -8.54
CA PHE A 107 1.51 -15.89 -9.49
C PHE A 107 0.90 -17.28 -9.47
N LEU A 108 -0.32 -17.36 -8.93
CA LEU A 108 -1.13 -18.56 -8.84
C LEU A 108 -2.22 -18.51 -9.90
N ALA A 109 -2.15 -19.41 -10.89
CA ALA A 109 -3.04 -19.40 -12.06
C ALA A 109 -3.54 -20.80 -12.45
N PRO A 110 -4.72 -20.91 -13.08
CA PRO A 110 -5.16 -22.15 -13.71
C PRO A 110 -4.33 -22.47 -14.96
N LYS A 111 -4.09 -23.75 -15.25
CA LYS A 111 -3.35 -24.24 -16.43
C LYS A 111 -4.25 -24.58 -17.62
N CYS A 112 -5.47 -25.04 -17.34
CA CYS A 112 -6.37 -25.60 -18.36
C CYS A 112 -7.40 -24.60 -18.88
N VAL A 113 -7.33 -23.34 -18.47
CA VAL A 113 -8.25 -22.28 -18.89
C VAL A 113 -7.46 -21.24 -19.66
N PRO A 114 -7.87 -20.86 -20.88
CA PRO A 114 -7.21 -19.81 -21.64
C PRO A 114 -7.18 -18.49 -20.85
N PRO A 115 -6.10 -17.69 -20.94
CA PRO A 115 -6.00 -16.41 -20.24
C PRO A 115 -7.16 -15.46 -20.52
N GLN A 116 -7.70 -15.45 -21.74
CA GLN A 116 -8.82 -14.59 -22.13
C GLN A 116 -10.11 -14.93 -21.36
N LYS A 117 -10.23 -16.17 -20.87
CA LYS A 117 -11.35 -16.65 -20.05
C LYS A 117 -11.01 -16.69 -18.55
N THR A 118 -9.84 -16.21 -18.18
CA THR A 118 -9.35 -16.17 -16.81
C THR A 118 -9.31 -14.71 -16.35
N ALA A 119 -9.89 -14.41 -15.20
CA ALA A 119 -9.67 -13.10 -14.57
C ALA A 119 -8.39 -13.14 -13.74
N CYS A 120 -7.74 -12.00 -13.48
CA CYS A 120 -6.60 -11.94 -12.58
C CYS A 120 -6.72 -10.78 -11.60
N VAL A 121 -6.48 -11.04 -10.32
CA VAL A 121 -6.45 -10.02 -9.27
C VAL A 121 -5.04 -9.87 -8.73
N VAL A 122 -4.53 -8.63 -8.70
CA VAL A 122 -3.26 -8.29 -8.04
C VAL A 122 -3.51 -7.94 -6.57
N HIS A 123 -2.86 -8.64 -5.65
CA HIS A 123 -3.03 -8.53 -4.20
C HIS A 123 -1.90 -7.72 -3.58
N LEU A 124 -2.23 -6.59 -2.96
CA LEU A 124 -1.28 -5.66 -2.35
C LEU A 124 -1.19 -5.85 -0.83
N ALA A 125 0.02 -5.75 -0.30
CA ALA A 125 0.31 -5.99 1.11
C ALA A 125 -0.21 -4.85 2.00
N GLY A 126 -0.82 -5.23 3.12
CA GLY A 126 -1.05 -4.32 4.25
C GLY A 126 0.22 -4.16 5.10
N THR A 127 0.14 -3.29 6.12
CA THR A 127 1.28 -3.04 7.02
C THR A 127 1.78 -4.33 7.68
N GLY A 128 3.04 -4.67 7.46
CA GLY A 128 3.68 -5.87 8.03
C GLY A 128 3.33 -7.19 7.35
N ASP A 129 2.64 -7.16 6.21
CA ASP A 129 2.43 -8.34 5.37
C ASP A 129 3.67 -8.62 4.52
N HIS A 130 4.63 -9.32 5.14
CA HIS A 130 5.99 -9.43 4.59
C HIS A 130 6.14 -10.35 3.38
N THR A 131 5.45 -11.49 3.34
CA THR A 131 5.62 -12.52 2.30
C THR A 131 4.37 -12.62 1.43
N PHE A 132 4.33 -13.63 0.54
CA PHE A 132 3.16 -13.91 -0.29
C PHE A 132 2.07 -14.70 0.47
N ASP A 133 2.43 -15.41 1.55
CA ASP A 133 1.67 -16.56 2.06
C ASP A 133 0.25 -16.21 2.49
N ARG A 134 0.08 -15.09 3.21
CA ARG A 134 -1.24 -14.66 3.71
C ARG A 134 -2.20 -14.37 2.55
N ARG A 135 -1.72 -13.68 1.52
CA ARG A 135 -2.49 -13.30 0.34
C ARG A 135 -2.72 -14.48 -0.60
N LEU A 136 -1.76 -15.40 -0.73
CA LEU A 136 -1.94 -16.62 -1.53
C LEU A 136 -3.06 -17.53 -1.00
N ARG A 137 -3.36 -17.49 0.31
CA ARG A 137 -4.52 -18.21 0.88
C ARG A 137 -5.86 -17.75 0.30
N LEU A 138 -5.96 -16.51 -0.17
CA LEU A 138 -7.14 -16.00 -0.88
C LEU A 138 -7.27 -16.60 -2.29
N GLY A 139 -6.17 -17.09 -2.88
CA GLY A 139 -6.14 -17.61 -4.23
C GLY A 139 -6.85 -18.95 -4.42
N GLY A 140 -6.88 -19.81 -3.40
CA GLY A 140 -7.53 -21.13 -3.50
C GLY A 140 -9.02 -21.06 -3.89
N PRO A 141 -9.84 -20.27 -3.17
CA PRO A 141 -11.24 -20.03 -3.55
C PRO A 141 -11.40 -19.34 -4.90
N LEU A 142 -10.51 -18.39 -5.24
CA LEU A 142 -10.54 -17.63 -6.50
C LEU A 142 -10.27 -18.52 -7.72
N LEU A 143 -9.34 -19.48 -7.62
CA LEU A 143 -9.05 -20.43 -8.69
C LEU A 143 -10.28 -21.24 -9.12
N LYS A 144 -11.17 -21.58 -8.18
CA LYS A 144 -12.42 -22.31 -8.48
C LYS A 144 -13.37 -21.52 -9.38
N GLN A 145 -13.17 -20.20 -9.47
CA GLN A 145 -13.94 -19.27 -10.30
C GLN A 145 -13.16 -18.81 -11.55
N ASN A 146 -12.07 -19.49 -11.90
CA ASN A 146 -11.14 -19.08 -12.96
C ASN A 146 -10.56 -17.68 -12.74
N ILE A 147 -10.27 -17.35 -11.49
CA ILE A 147 -9.61 -16.11 -11.09
C ILE A 147 -8.21 -16.45 -10.60
N ALA A 148 -7.20 -16.00 -11.34
CA ALA A 148 -5.80 -16.08 -10.95
C ALA A 148 -5.47 -15.00 -9.90
N SER A 149 -4.50 -15.31 -9.04
CA SER A 149 -3.99 -14.39 -8.00
C SER A 149 -2.53 -14.07 -8.27
N MET A 150 -2.24 -12.78 -8.48
CA MET A 150 -0.90 -12.25 -8.55
C MET A 150 -0.60 -11.48 -7.26
N VAL A 151 0.49 -11.76 -6.56
CA VAL A 151 0.77 -11.23 -5.22
C VAL A 151 2.11 -10.51 -5.24
N LEU A 152 2.10 -9.18 -5.11
CA LEU A 152 3.30 -8.35 -5.15
C LEU A 152 3.92 -8.21 -3.76
N GLU A 153 5.19 -8.56 -3.57
CA GLU A 153 5.92 -8.25 -2.32
C GLU A 153 6.28 -6.76 -2.34
N SER A 154 5.70 -5.97 -1.43
CA SER A 154 5.95 -4.53 -1.39
C SER A 154 7.43 -4.21 -1.13
N PRO A 155 7.94 -3.08 -1.64
CA PRO A 155 9.20 -2.50 -1.19
C PRO A 155 9.25 -2.41 0.33
N PHE A 156 10.45 -2.49 0.92
CA PHE A 156 10.66 -2.49 2.37
C PHE A 156 10.09 -3.70 3.15
N TYR A 157 9.48 -4.69 2.50
CA TYR A 157 8.94 -5.91 3.13
C TYR A 157 9.60 -7.18 2.59
N GLY A 158 9.40 -8.30 3.29
CA GLY A 158 9.96 -9.60 2.92
C GLY A 158 11.44 -9.54 2.56
N ARG A 159 11.78 -10.01 1.35
CA ARG A 159 13.15 -9.98 0.82
C ARG A 159 13.58 -8.60 0.31
N ARG A 160 12.67 -7.64 0.23
CA ARG A 160 12.90 -6.25 -0.20
C ARG A 160 13.11 -5.29 0.98
N ARG A 161 13.17 -5.83 2.20
CA ARG A 161 13.35 -5.06 3.45
C ARG A 161 14.83 -4.67 3.65
N PRO A 162 15.15 -3.38 3.90
CA PRO A 162 16.49 -2.95 4.27
C PRO A 162 17.01 -3.66 5.53
N MET A 163 18.30 -3.97 5.55
CA MET A 163 18.93 -4.68 6.67
C MET A 163 18.66 -4.07 8.06
N LEU A 164 18.70 -2.74 8.17
CA LEU A 164 18.53 -2.03 9.45
C LEU A 164 17.06 -1.91 9.89
N GLN A 165 16.11 -2.25 9.01
CA GLN A 165 14.69 -2.15 9.31
C GLN A 165 14.18 -3.38 10.05
N HIS A 166 13.50 -3.16 11.17
CA HIS A 166 12.93 -4.23 11.99
C HIS A 166 11.44 -4.42 11.67
N GLY A 167 11.10 -5.58 11.11
CA GLY A 167 9.71 -5.87 10.73
C GLY A 167 9.14 -4.81 9.80
N ALA A 168 7.92 -4.35 10.11
CA ALA A 168 7.19 -3.35 9.33
C ALA A 168 7.60 -1.89 9.64
N LYS A 169 8.51 -1.66 10.60
CA LYS A 169 8.81 -0.34 11.17
C LYS A 169 9.74 0.44 10.24
N LEU A 170 9.14 1.10 9.24
CA LEU A 170 9.84 2.01 8.32
C LEU A 170 10.66 3.03 9.11
N LEU A 171 11.88 3.29 8.66
CA LEU A 171 12.85 4.09 9.43
C LEU A 171 12.64 5.59 9.22
N CYS A 172 12.22 6.00 8.04
CA CYS A 172 11.95 7.39 7.70
C CYS A 172 10.52 7.59 7.17
N VAL A 173 9.97 8.80 7.28
CA VAL A 173 8.66 9.15 6.67
C VAL A 173 8.71 8.99 5.15
N SER A 174 9.80 9.40 4.51
CA SER A 174 10.03 9.19 3.07
C SER A 174 9.96 7.72 2.65
N ASP A 175 10.38 6.77 3.49
CA ASP A 175 10.31 5.33 3.17
C ASP A 175 8.85 4.88 2.96
N LEU A 176 7.89 5.46 3.69
CA LEU A 176 6.46 5.16 3.52
C LEU A 176 5.95 5.62 2.15
N LEU A 177 6.34 6.83 1.73
CA LEU A 177 5.94 7.38 0.44
C LEU A 177 6.64 6.65 -0.72
N LEU A 178 7.91 6.28 -0.56
CA LEU A 178 8.66 5.47 -1.52
C LEU A 178 8.03 4.08 -1.67
N LEU A 179 7.68 3.43 -0.56
CA LEU A 179 6.97 2.15 -0.56
C LEU A 179 5.68 2.25 -1.38
N GLY A 180 4.86 3.27 -1.09
CA GLY A 180 3.60 3.49 -1.77
C GLY A 180 3.79 3.73 -3.26
N ARG A 181 4.67 4.67 -3.63
CA ARG A 181 4.91 5.02 -5.03
C ARG A 181 5.38 3.83 -5.85
N ALA A 182 6.39 3.10 -5.36
CA ALA A 182 6.90 1.93 -6.07
C ALA A 182 5.88 0.79 -6.14
N THR A 183 5.09 0.55 -5.09
CA THR A 183 4.00 -0.43 -5.13
C THR A 183 2.97 -0.09 -6.21
N ILE A 184 2.58 1.19 -6.32
CA ILE A 184 1.60 1.65 -7.30
C ILE A 184 2.12 1.47 -8.72
N GLU A 185 3.33 1.95 -9.03
CA GLU A 185 3.89 1.84 -10.38
C GLU A 185 4.14 0.38 -10.79
N GLU A 186 4.71 -0.44 -9.90
CA GLU A 186 4.93 -1.87 -10.17
C GLU A 186 3.61 -2.60 -10.41
N THR A 187 2.55 -2.25 -9.68
CA THR A 187 1.22 -2.84 -9.88
C THR A 187 0.61 -2.41 -11.21
N ARG A 188 0.72 -1.14 -11.58
CA ARG A 188 0.25 -0.64 -12.89
C ARG A 188 0.97 -1.38 -14.04
N SER A 189 2.27 -1.62 -13.90
CA SER A 189 3.07 -2.37 -14.87
C SER A 189 2.71 -3.87 -14.92
N LEU A 190 2.39 -4.48 -13.77
CA LEU A 190 1.90 -5.88 -13.72
C LEU A 190 0.54 -6.03 -14.39
N LEU A 191 -0.38 -5.09 -14.16
CA LEU A 191 -1.68 -5.04 -14.85
C LEU A 191 -1.48 -4.85 -16.35
N HIS A 192 -0.59 -3.97 -16.76
CA HIS A 192 -0.27 -3.78 -18.17
C HIS A 192 0.32 -5.05 -18.81
N TRP A 193 1.21 -5.76 -18.11
CA TRP A 193 1.75 -7.04 -18.57
C TRP A 193 0.67 -8.14 -18.66
N LEU A 194 -0.25 -8.21 -17.68
CA LEU A 194 -1.36 -9.16 -17.69
C LEU A 194 -2.26 -8.97 -18.93
N ASP A 195 -2.48 -7.73 -19.34
CA ASP A 195 -3.25 -7.38 -20.54
C ASP A 195 -2.48 -7.71 -21.83
N SER A 196 -1.31 -7.09 -21.99
CA SER A 196 -0.53 -7.09 -23.24
C SER A 196 0.14 -8.42 -23.57
N GLU A 197 0.76 -9.06 -22.57
CA GLU A 197 1.56 -10.28 -22.75
C GLU A 197 0.86 -11.51 -22.18
N GLY A 198 0.15 -11.34 -21.05
CA GLY A 198 -0.60 -12.40 -20.40
C GLY A 198 -1.90 -12.74 -21.12
N GLY A 199 -2.51 -11.79 -21.84
CA GLY A 199 -3.78 -11.96 -22.55
C GLY A 199 -4.99 -12.18 -21.64
N PHE A 200 -4.97 -11.64 -20.42
CA PHE A 200 -6.06 -11.80 -19.44
C PHE A 200 -7.28 -10.95 -19.80
N GLY A 201 -8.47 -11.54 -19.69
CA GLY A 201 -9.70 -10.85 -20.12
C GLY A 201 -10.25 -9.83 -19.13
N LYS A 202 -10.13 -10.10 -17.82
CA LYS A 202 -10.60 -9.19 -16.76
C LYS A 202 -9.53 -9.07 -15.69
N MET A 203 -9.24 -7.86 -15.27
CA MET A 203 -8.22 -7.59 -14.27
C MET A 203 -8.78 -6.84 -13.08
N GLY A 204 -8.19 -7.10 -11.92
CA GLY A 204 -8.51 -6.39 -10.69
C GLY A 204 -7.29 -6.15 -9.81
N VAL A 205 -7.46 -5.26 -8.85
CA VAL A 205 -6.49 -4.98 -7.80
C VAL A 205 -7.20 -4.92 -6.46
N CYS A 206 -6.61 -5.52 -5.43
CA CYS A 206 -7.14 -5.48 -4.09
C CYS A 206 -6.03 -5.35 -3.04
N GLY A 207 -6.40 -4.93 -1.85
CA GLY A 207 -5.47 -4.90 -0.73
C GLY A 207 -6.14 -4.52 0.58
N LEU A 208 -5.47 -4.89 1.68
CA LEU A 208 -5.94 -4.64 3.04
C LEU A 208 -5.24 -3.43 3.65
N SER A 209 -5.98 -2.53 4.30
CA SER A 209 -5.44 -1.35 5.00
C SER A 209 -4.56 -0.50 4.07
N MET A 210 -3.25 -0.39 4.32
CA MET A 210 -2.29 0.28 3.43
C MET A 210 -2.35 -0.28 1.99
N GLY A 211 -2.47 -1.60 1.82
CA GLY A 211 -2.61 -2.21 0.50
C GLY A 211 -3.90 -1.79 -0.21
N GLY A 212 -4.97 -1.50 0.54
CA GLY A 212 -6.22 -0.99 -0.02
C GLY A 212 -6.13 0.47 -0.46
N VAL A 213 -5.37 1.30 0.26
CA VAL A 213 -5.02 2.67 -0.19
C VAL A 213 -4.30 2.61 -1.53
N HIS A 214 -3.27 1.75 -1.65
CA HIS A 214 -2.56 1.57 -2.91
C HIS A 214 -3.45 0.99 -4.01
N ALA A 215 -4.37 0.06 -3.69
CA ALA A 215 -5.31 -0.49 -4.66
C ALA A 215 -6.24 0.58 -5.22
N ALA A 216 -6.75 1.49 -4.37
CA ALA A 216 -7.56 2.62 -4.79
C ALA A 216 -6.79 3.57 -5.73
N MET A 217 -5.54 3.90 -5.38
CA MET A 217 -4.67 4.73 -6.24
C MET A 217 -4.35 4.05 -7.57
N VAL A 218 -4.08 2.74 -7.57
CA VAL A 218 -3.87 1.97 -8.81
C VAL A 218 -5.12 2.00 -9.68
N GLY A 219 -6.29 1.70 -9.12
CA GLY A 219 -7.56 1.70 -9.87
C GLY A 219 -7.92 3.08 -10.45
N SER A 220 -7.54 4.15 -9.76
CA SER A 220 -7.67 5.52 -10.23
C SER A 220 -6.71 5.86 -11.38
N LEU A 221 -5.43 5.49 -11.25
CA LEU A 221 -4.35 5.89 -12.17
C LEU A 221 -4.14 4.95 -13.36
N HIS A 222 -4.79 3.78 -13.39
CA HIS A 222 -4.62 2.85 -14.50
C HIS A 222 -5.40 3.33 -15.73
N PRO A 223 -4.80 3.28 -16.94
CA PRO A 223 -5.44 3.85 -18.14
C PRO A 223 -6.66 3.05 -18.62
N THR A 224 -6.75 1.77 -18.28
CA THR A 224 -7.87 0.88 -18.63
C THR A 224 -8.73 0.54 -17.40
N PRO A 225 -10.00 0.13 -17.58
CA PRO A 225 -10.85 -0.28 -16.47
C PRO A 225 -10.31 -1.47 -15.69
N VAL A 226 -10.12 -1.31 -14.37
CA VAL A 226 -9.66 -2.36 -13.45
C VAL A 226 -10.62 -2.47 -12.27
N ALA A 227 -11.09 -3.68 -11.98
CA ALA A 227 -11.93 -3.93 -10.80
C ALA A 227 -11.11 -3.64 -9.53
N THR A 228 -11.62 -2.80 -8.63
CA THR A 228 -10.82 -2.28 -7.52
C THR A 228 -11.50 -2.60 -6.20
N LEU A 229 -10.78 -3.27 -5.29
CA LEU A 229 -11.28 -3.67 -3.97
C LEU A 229 -10.36 -3.16 -2.86
N PRO A 230 -10.56 -1.92 -2.38
CA PRO A 230 -9.95 -1.42 -1.16
C PRO A 230 -10.65 -2.05 0.05
N PHE A 231 -9.94 -2.90 0.81
CA PHE A 231 -10.49 -3.62 1.94
C PHE A 231 -9.99 -3.05 3.27
N LEU A 232 -10.91 -2.51 4.08
CA LEU A 232 -10.64 -1.88 5.37
C LEU A 232 -9.51 -0.83 5.31
N SER A 233 -9.48 -0.06 4.20
CA SER A 233 -8.49 0.98 3.96
C SER A 233 -8.94 2.33 4.54
N PRO A 234 -8.05 3.07 5.24
CA PRO A 234 -8.30 4.49 5.48
C PRO A 234 -8.27 5.26 4.14
N HIS A 235 -8.81 6.47 4.09
CA HIS A 235 -8.68 7.31 2.89
C HIS A 235 -7.25 7.87 2.71
N SER A 236 -6.43 7.90 3.77
CA SER A 236 -5.03 8.33 3.72
C SER A 236 -4.22 7.76 4.89
N ALA A 237 -2.89 7.83 4.78
CA ALA A 237 -1.98 7.51 5.88
C ALA A 237 -2.12 8.47 7.08
N VAL A 238 -2.68 9.67 6.89
CA VAL A 238 -2.97 10.62 7.99
C VAL A 238 -3.84 9.96 9.04
N VAL A 239 -4.90 9.27 8.62
CA VAL A 239 -5.85 8.59 9.52
C VAL A 239 -5.13 7.53 10.35
N ALA A 240 -4.15 6.82 9.79
CA ALA A 240 -3.45 5.77 10.50
C ALA A 240 -2.41 6.33 11.50
N PHE A 241 -1.59 7.30 11.07
CA PHE A 241 -0.43 7.78 11.81
C PHE A 241 -0.69 8.99 12.70
N CYS A 242 -1.68 9.83 12.39
CA CYS A 242 -1.99 11.03 13.17
C CYS A 242 -3.20 10.81 14.09
N ASP A 243 -4.25 10.17 13.58
CA ASP A 243 -5.52 10.02 14.30
C ASP A 243 -5.72 8.63 14.90
N GLY A 244 -5.18 7.60 14.25
CA GLY A 244 -5.35 6.19 14.56
C GLY A 244 -4.27 5.60 15.46
N ILE A 245 -4.28 4.27 15.58
CA ILE A 245 -3.47 3.54 16.54
C ILE A 245 -1.96 3.67 16.31
N LEU A 246 -1.52 3.90 15.07
CA LEU A 246 -0.09 4.02 14.75
C LEU A 246 0.53 5.30 15.28
N ARG A 247 -0.27 6.30 15.70
CA ARG A 247 0.24 7.49 16.38
C ARG A 247 1.02 7.18 17.64
N TYR A 248 0.64 6.11 18.36
CA TYR A 248 1.36 5.70 19.57
C TYR A 248 2.68 4.99 19.24
N GLY A 249 2.77 4.40 18.06
CA GLY A 249 3.97 3.74 17.55
C GLY A 249 4.86 4.63 16.69
N THR A 250 4.64 5.95 16.66
CA THR A 250 5.40 6.90 15.85
C THR A 250 6.46 7.62 16.69
N ALA A 251 7.68 7.74 16.18
CA ALA A 251 8.81 8.39 16.85
C ALA A 251 8.73 9.93 16.77
N TRP A 252 7.72 10.53 17.40
CA TRP A 252 7.47 11.98 17.32
C TRP A 252 8.67 12.84 17.76
N GLU A 253 9.41 12.42 18.79
CA GLU A 253 10.61 13.14 19.23
C GLU A 253 11.74 13.07 18.20
N ALA A 254 11.97 11.91 17.59
CA ALA A 254 12.98 11.77 16.54
C ALA A 254 12.65 12.67 15.33
N LEU A 255 11.36 12.78 14.97
CA LEU A 255 10.90 13.70 13.93
C LEU A 255 11.07 15.18 14.30
N ARG A 256 10.89 15.53 15.58
CA ARG A 256 11.12 16.88 16.09
C ARG A 256 12.61 17.23 16.07
N GLU A 257 13.47 16.32 16.52
CA GLU A 257 14.92 16.50 16.59
C GLU A 257 15.57 16.60 15.21
N ASP A 258 15.12 15.80 14.24
CA ASP A 258 15.60 15.85 12.84
C ASP A 258 15.40 17.25 12.20
N LEU A 259 14.36 17.98 12.60
CA LEU A 259 14.10 19.35 12.16
C LEU A 259 14.86 20.41 12.99
N ALA A 260 15.15 20.13 14.26
CA ALA A 260 15.94 21.03 15.10
C ALA A 260 17.38 21.16 14.57
N VAL A 261 17.94 20.09 13.99
CA VAL A 261 19.22 20.12 13.27
C VAL A 261 19.17 21.08 12.06
N GLN A 262 17.99 21.33 11.50
CA GLN A 262 17.74 22.27 10.39
C GLN A 262 17.44 23.72 10.87
N LYS A 263 17.85 24.09 12.09
CA LYS A 263 17.75 25.44 12.70
C LYS A 263 16.33 25.96 12.99
N THR A 264 15.31 25.10 13.01
CA THR A 264 13.94 25.50 13.40
C THR A 264 13.50 24.66 14.61
N VAL A 265 13.34 25.28 15.78
CA VAL A 265 12.77 24.59 16.95
C VAL A 265 11.27 24.49 16.75
N MET A 266 10.79 23.33 16.30
CA MET A 266 9.36 23.06 16.17
C MET A 266 8.80 22.42 17.45
N THR A 267 7.60 22.82 17.82
CA THR A 267 6.76 22.14 18.82
C THR A 267 6.29 20.79 18.29
N LEU A 268 5.91 19.88 19.19
CA LEU A 268 5.33 18.59 18.78
C LEU A 268 4.04 18.74 17.96
N GLU A 269 3.30 19.83 18.17
CA GLU A 269 2.07 20.07 17.41
C GLU A 269 2.37 20.48 15.96
N GLU A 270 3.38 21.31 15.75
CA GLU A 270 3.86 21.66 14.41
C GLU A 270 4.44 20.44 13.69
N VAL A 271 5.13 19.54 14.40
CA VAL A 271 5.62 18.26 13.85
C VAL A 271 4.46 17.37 13.41
N ARG A 272 3.39 17.28 14.19
CA ARG A 272 2.16 16.55 13.81
C ARG A 272 1.50 17.19 12.60
N GLN A 273 1.42 18.52 12.55
CA GLN A 273 0.84 19.22 11.41
C GLN A 273 1.67 19.00 10.14
N ARG A 274 3.00 19.03 10.23
CA ARG A 274 3.88 18.65 9.12
C ARG A 274 3.62 17.21 8.67
N MET A 275 3.49 16.27 9.61
CA MET A 275 3.17 14.88 9.27
C MET A 275 1.84 14.77 8.53
N ARG A 276 0.79 15.49 8.98
CA ARG A 276 -0.50 15.55 8.27
C ARG A 276 -0.32 16.06 6.84
N ASN A 277 0.41 17.15 6.67
CA ASN A 277 0.65 17.74 5.34
C ASN A 277 1.39 16.77 4.41
N VAL A 278 2.46 16.13 4.89
CA VAL A 278 3.22 15.14 4.12
C VAL A 278 2.38 13.91 3.78
N LEU A 279 1.63 13.38 4.74
CA LEU A 279 0.82 12.18 4.53
C LEU A 279 -0.47 12.45 3.75
N SER A 280 -0.90 13.71 3.60
CA SER A 280 -2.02 14.11 2.73
C SER A 280 -1.76 13.79 1.25
N LEU A 281 -0.51 13.53 0.88
CA LEU A 281 -0.11 13.07 -0.45
C LEU A 281 -0.64 11.65 -0.74
N THR A 282 -1.05 10.92 0.28
CA THR A 282 -1.65 9.59 0.17
C THR A 282 -3.19 9.62 0.22
N ASP A 283 -3.79 10.81 0.14
CA ASP A 283 -5.25 10.92 0.20
C ASP A 283 -5.89 10.51 -1.13
N VAL A 284 -6.58 9.37 -1.11
CA VAL A 284 -7.23 8.78 -2.30
C VAL A 284 -8.32 9.68 -2.89
N THR A 285 -8.87 10.62 -2.11
CA THR A 285 -9.89 11.58 -2.60
C THR A 285 -9.32 12.61 -3.56
N ARG A 286 -8.00 12.77 -3.61
CA ARG A 286 -7.29 13.69 -4.51
C ARG A 286 -6.94 13.06 -5.85
N PHE A 287 -7.17 11.75 -6.01
CA PHE A 287 -6.87 11.02 -7.24
C PHE A 287 -8.09 11.03 -8.17
N PRO A 288 -7.90 10.87 -9.50
CA PRO A 288 -9.00 10.78 -10.44
C PRO A 288 -10.03 9.71 -10.07
N ILE A 289 -11.27 9.89 -10.53
CA ILE A 289 -12.26 8.82 -10.46
C ILE A 289 -11.78 7.64 -11.35
N PRO A 290 -11.81 6.38 -10.86
CA PRO A 290 -11.47 5.21 -11.67
C PRO A 290 -12.27 5.15 -12.97
N LYS A 291 -11.67 4.63 -14.05
CA LYS A 291 -12.31 4.56 -15.38
C LYS A 291 -13.67 3.83 -15.40
N ASN A 292 -13.88 2.91 -14.46
CA ASN A 292 -15.17 2.26 -14.24
C ASN A 292 -15.53 2.24 -12.74
N PRO A 293 -16.24 3.26 -12.24
CA PRO A 293 -16.62 3.35 -10.82
C PRO A 293 -17.51 2.19 -10.37
N ASN A 294 -18.32 1.61 -11.26
CA ASN A 294 -19.21 0.49 -10.94
C ASN A 294 -18.45 -0.83 -10.70
N ALA A 295 -17.16 -0.88 -11.04
CA ALA A 295 -16.28 -2.02 -10.74
C ALA A 295 -15.47 -1.82 -9.46
N VAL A 296 -15.77 -0.78 -8.68
CA VAL A 296 -15.12 -0.50 -7.39
C VAL A 296 -16.02 -0.99 -6.27
N ILE A 297 -15.47 -1.81 -5.37
CA ILE A 297 -16.15 -2.28 -4.17
C ILE A 297 -15.36 -1.80 -2.96
N PHE A 298 -15.92 -0.87 -2.19
CA PHE A 298 -15.34 -0.45 -0.93
C PHE A 298 -15.85 -1.35 0.19
N VAL A 299 -14.94 -1.94 0.96
CA VAL A 299 -15.29 -2.56 2.22
C VAL A 299 -14.73 -1.72 3.34
N ALA A 300 -15.57 -0.90 3.96
CA ALA A 300 -15.21 -0.03 5.06
C ALA A 300 -15.77 -0.56 6.39
N ALA A 301 -15.09 -0.27 7.48
CA ALA A 301 -15.68 -0.42 8.80
C ALA A 301 -16.71 0.69 9.03
N THR A 302 -17.91 0.35 9.48
CA THR A 302 -19.00 1.31 9.71
C THR A 302 -18.84 2.16 10.98
N VAL A 303 -17.85 1.85 11.83
CA VAL A 303 -17.69 2.48 13.14
C VAL A 303 -16.22 2.74 13.45
N SER A 304 -15.79 3.99 13.29
CA SER A 304 -14.77 4.60 14.15
C SER A 304 -15.52 5.48 15.14
N ILE A 305 -15.58 5.09 16.43
CA ILE A 305 -16.29 5.84 17.49
C ILE A 305 -15.72 7.27 17.68
N ILE A 306 -14.68 7.64 16.94
CA ILE A 306 -14.16 9.01 16.88
C ILE A 306 -15.19 10.00 16.30
N TYR A 307 -16.14 9.55 15.47
CA TYR A 307 -17.04 10.43 14.72
C TYR A 307 -18.45 10.63 15.31
N LEU A 308 -18.74 10.13 16.52
CA LEU A 308 -20.03 10.42 17.18
C LEU A 308 -20.16 11.89 17.66
N TYR A 309 -19.12 12.73 17.47
CA TYR A 309 -19.16 14.15 17.81
C TYR A 309 -18.86 15.13 16.65
N HIS A 310 -18.54 14.67 15.45
CA HIS A 310 -18.45 15.56 14.29
C HIS A 310 -19.13 14.95 13.07
N GLN A 311 -20.26 15.55 12.74
CA GLN A 311 -21.19 15.23 11.66
C GLN A 311 -20.61 14.68 10.35
N MET A 312 -21.30 13.65 9.86
CA MET A 312 -21.83 13.53 8.48
C MET A 312 -20.94 14.05 7.34
N MET A 313 -20.03 13.20 6.85
CA MET A 313 -19.82 13.00 5.41
C MET A 313 -19.33 11.56 5.21
N LEU A 314 -20.28 10.66 4.97
CA LEU A 314 -20.02 9.35 4.37
C LEU A 314 -20.20 9.52 2.86
N PHE A 315 -19.17 9.16 2.09
CA PHE A 315 -19.26 8.86 0.66
C PHE A 315 -19.90 7.48 0.48
#